data_AF-A0A8S0WRX9-F1
#
_entry.id   AF-A0A8S0WRX9-F1
#
_cell.length_a   1.000
_cell.length_b   1.000
_cell.length_c   1.000
_cell.angle_alpha   90.00
_cell.angle_beta   90.00
_cell.angle_gamma   90.00
#
_symmetry.space_group_name_H-M   'P 1'
#
loop_
_entity.id
_entity.type
_entity.pdbx_description
1 polymer ?
#
loop_
_entity_poly.entity_id
_entity_poly.type
_entity_poly.pdbx_seq_one_letter_code
_entity_poly.pdbx_strand_id
1 'polypeptide(L)'
;MAFTGYVFENAVAISPFLEKPRTGPTCQFCSELAKKLECYVIAGYPEVLDPEEPKPDDPSPVNGAPNPAEGPDKRPESSSTSESTTKREQVGTNSAALYGPDGEWVGGYRKSYLYETDLTWATEGDGFKTFHLPSPLNTVCLGICMDLNPRSPWTLGGGPYELADHCVAQNANVLILLNAWLDSKTEVEETSDWSTLNYWASRLRPLWTNGRGDDEDEDGGDTQADLGSQDEGKETIVVVCNRCGEENDTLFAGTSAIFSMIAGSGRPKLLDMMERHEEGVRIWNIRV
;
A
#
# COMPACT_ATOMS: atom_id res chain seq x y z
N MET A 1 6.46 -5.25 7.13
CA MET A 1 7.54 -5.90 7.89
C MET A 1 7.16 -5.94 9.36
N ALA A 2 6.48 -7.01 9.80
CA ALA A 2 5.81 -7.07 11.11
C ALA A 2 6.76 -7.40 12.28
N PHE A 3 7.78 -8.24 12.05
CA PHE A 3 8.66 -8.75 13.11
C PHE A 3 10.08 -8.17 13.12
N THR A 4 10.49 -7.52 12.04
CA THR A 4 11.91 -7.22 11.79
C THR A 4 12.30 -5.77 12.05
N GLY A 5 11.34 -4.86 12.23
CA GLY A 5 11.58 -3.42 12.09
C GLY A 5 11.50 -2.96 10.62
N TYR A 6 11.86 -1.71 10.34
CA TYR A 6 11.70 -1.08 9.03
C TYR A 6 12.90 -0.23 8.57
N VAL A 7 13.59 0.45 9.49
CA VAL A 7 14.56 1.50 9.16
C VAL A 7 15.95 0.88 8.98
N PHE A 8 16.15 0.21 7.85
CA PHE A 8 17.42 -0.38 7.45
C PHE A 8 18.19 0.56 6.51
N GLU A 9 19.41 0.92 6.89
CA GLU A 9 20.22 1.90 6.16
C GLU A 9 20.75 1.37 4.81
N ASN A 10 20.89 0.05 4.66
CA ASN A 10 21.45 -0.59 3.48
C ASN A 10 21.21 -2.11 3.44
N ALA A 11 21.60 -2.72 2.33
CA ALA A 11 21.57 -4.17 2.09
C ALA A 11 22.22 -5.01 3.20
N VAL A 12 23.38 -4.59 3.73
CA VAL A 12 24.10 -5.33 4.77
C VAL A 12 23.29 -5.35 6.07
N ALA A 13 22.65 -4.23 6.41
CA ALA A 13 21.85 -4.10 7.62
C ALA A 13 20.59 -5.00 7.59
N ILE A 14 19.90 -5.10 6.44
CA ILE A 14 18.70 -5.95 6.31
C ILE A 14 19.02 -7.44 6.12
N SER A 15 20.19 -7.77 5.55
CA SER A 15 20.52 -9.14 5.13
C SER A 15 20.27 -10.24 6.18
N PRO A 16 20.57 -10.04 7.48
CA PRO A 16 20.30 -11.04 8.52
C PRO A 16 18.81 -11.31 8.79
N PHE A 17 17.93 -10.40 8.35
CA PHE A 17 16.49 -10.43 8.58
C PHE A 17 15.69 -10.89 7.36
N LEU A 18 16.31 -10.96 6.17
CA LEU A 18 15.65 -11.42 4.96
C LEU A 18 15.16 -12.87 5.15
N GLU A 19 13.89 -13.09 4.83
CA GLU A 19 13.25 -14.38 4.97
C GLU A 19 12.99 -15.04 3.62
N LYS A 20 13.10 -16.37 3.58
CA LYS A 20 12.65 -17.13 2.41
C LYS A 20 11.13 -17.11 2.32
N PRO A 21 10.55 -16.88 1.12
CA PRO A 21 9.12 -17.00 0.94
C PRO A 21 8.66 -18.41 1.36
N ARG A 22 7.47 -18.50 1.95
CA ARG A 22 6.81 -19.72 2.44
C ARG A 22 7.46 -20.46 3.62
N THR A 23 8.75 -20.27 3.86
CA THR A 23 9.51 -21.06 4.86
C THR A 23 10.14 -20.21 5.96
N GLY A 24 10.17 -18.88 5.78
CA GLY A 24 10.65 -17.92 6.78
C GLY A 24 9.77 -17.84 8.04
N PRO A 25 10.29 -17.23 9.12
CA PRO A 25 9.57 -17.13 10.39
C PRO A 25 8.22 -16.42 10.29
N THR A 26 8.09 -15.35 9.51
CA THR A 26 6.79 -14.67 9.29
C THR A 26 5.80 -15.62 8.60
N CYS A 27 6.27 -16.34 7.58
CA CYS A 27 5.45 -17.31 6.86
C CYS A 27 4.99 -18.48 7.74
N GLN A 28 5.88 -19.02 8.56
CA GLN A 28 5.54 -20.08 9.53
C GLN A 28 4.53 -19.60 10.55
N PHE A 29 4.74 -18.40 11.11
CA PHE A 29 3.78 -17.78 12.03
C PHE A 29 2.40 -17.63 11.38
N CYS A 30 2.32 -17.11 10.15
CA CYS A 30 1.05 -16.97 9.45
C CYS A 30 0.36 -18.32 9.21
N SER A 31 1.10 -19.33 8.76
CA SER A 31 0.57 -20.69 8.54
C SER A 31 0.00 -21.29 9.82
N GLU A 32 0.75 -21.24 10.93
CA GLU A 32 0.32 -21.79 12.22
C GLU A 32 -0.89 -21.04 12.78
N LEU A 33 -0.86 -19.70 12.73
CA LEU A 33 -1.95 -18.87 13.24
C LEU A 33 -3.23 -19.06 12.41
N ALA A 34 -3.11 -19.09 11.08
CA ALA A 34 -4.23 -19.28 10.17
C ALA A 34 -4.93 -20.62 10.42
N LYS A 35 -4.15 -21.70 10.54
CA LYS A 35 -4.67 -23.04 10.87
C LYS A 35 -5.31 -23.11 12.25
N LYS A 36 -4.71 -22.45 13.25
CA LYS A 36 -5.19 -22.47 14.62
C LYS A 36 -6.51 -21.72 14.78
N LEU A 37 -6.68 -20.61 14.06
CA LEU A 37 -7.86 -19.75 14.13
C LEU A 37 -8.87 -20.02 13.01
N GLU A 38 -8.56 -20.92 12.08
CA GLU A 38 -9.35 -21.24 10.89
C GLU A 38 -9.72 -19.97 10.09
N CYS A 39 -8.74 -19.09 9.90
CA CYS A 39 -8.93 -17.80 9.25
C CYS A 39 -7.83 -17.47 8.22
N TYR A 40 -8.07 -16.44 7.42
CA TYR A 40 -7.02 -15.87 6.58
C TYR A 40 -6.08 -15.00 7.41
N VAL A 41 -4.77 -15.18 7.23
CA VAL A 41 -3.75 -14.37 7.91
C VAL A 41 -2.85 -13.73 6.87
N ILE A 42 -2.63 -12.42 7.00
CA ILE A 42 -1.73 -11.64 6.16
C ILE A 42 -0.70 -10.94 7.04
N ALA A 43 0.57 -11.01 6.66
CA ALA A 43 1.62 -10.24 7.31
C ALA A 43 2.70 -9.80 6.31
N GLY A 44 3.26 -8.61 6.55
CA GLY A 44 4.36 -8.08 5.76
C GLY A 44 5.73 -8.53 6.30
N TYR A 45 6.68 -8.85 5.44
CA TYR A 45 8.01 -9.36 5.79
C TYR A 45 9.07 -8.96 4.75
N PRO A 46 10.35 -8.87 5.14
CA PRO A 46 11.44 -8.68 4.18
C PRO A 46 11.76 -9.99 3.48
N GLU A 47 11.41 -10.11 2.21
CA GLU A 47 11.60 -11.33 1.42
C GLU A 47 12.98 -11.31 0.73
N VAL A 48 13.73 -12.40 0.82
CA VAL A 48 14.98 -12.57 0.08
C VAL A 48 14.68 -12.76 -1.42
N LEU A 49 15.45 -12.10 -2.28
CA LEU A 49 15.39 -12.35 -3.72
C LEU A 49 16.03 -13.70 -4.05
N ASP A 50 15.38 -14.47 -4.92
CA ASP A 50 16.02 -15.66 -5.49
C ASP A 50 17.19 -15.21 -6.40
N PRO A 51 18.42 -15.71 -6.22
CA PRO A 51 19.54 -15.39 -7.09
C PRO A 51 19.29 -15.66 -8.58
N GLU A 52 18.35 -16.55 -8.90
CA GLU A 52 17.96 -16.90 -10.27
C GLU A 52 16.88 -15.97 -10.86
N GLU A 53 16.27 -15.09 -10.06
CA GLU A 53 15.31 -14.11 -10.57
C GLU A 53 16.01 -13.05 -11.44
N PRO A 54 15.45 -12.71 -12.63
CA PRO A 54 16.04 -11.70 -13.51
C PRO A 54 16.05 -10.35 -12.80
N LYS A 55 17.24 -9.79 -12.64
CA LYS A 55 17.39 -8.45 -12.06
C LYS A 55 16.85 -7.42 -13.05
N PRO A 56 16.13 -6.38 -12.59
CA PRO A 56 15.62 -5.31 -13.46
C PRO A 56 16.71 -4.63 -14.32
N ASP A 57 17.96 -4.68 -13.84
CA ASP A 57 19.14 -4.08 -14.46
C ASP A 57 19.89 -4.97 -15.46
N ASP A 58 19.37 -6.15 -15.82
CA ASP A 58 20.00 -6.98 -16.86
C ASP A 58 19.38 -6.66 -18.24
N PRO A 59 20.01 -5.82 -19.08
CA PRO A 59 19.51 -5.54 -20.42
C PRO A 59 19.69 -6.79 -21.27
N SER A 60 18.72 -7.70 -21.20
CA SER A 60 18.58 -8.74 -22.21
C SER A 60 18.33 -8.07 -23.57
N PRO A 61 19.00 -8.50 -24.66
CA PRO A 61 18.97 -7.80 -25.93
C PRO A 61 17.61 -8.01 -26.59
N VAL A 62 16.71 -7.06 -26.44
CA VAL A 62 15.48 -7.02 -27.24
C VAL A 62 15.88 -6.57 -28.65
N ASN A 63 16.08 -7.56 -29.53
CA ASN A 63 16.23 -7.35 -30.95
C ASN A 63 14.96 -6.70 -31.52
N GLY A 64 15.12 -5.50 -32.08
CA GLY A 64 14.34 -5.03 -33.21
C GLY A 64 13.17 -4.08 -32.93
N ALA A 65 13.47 -2.79 -32.85
CA ALA A 65 12.62 -1.74 -33.42
C ALA A 65 13.45 -0.47 -33.70
N PRO A 66 13.16 0.31 -34.76
CA PRO A 66 14.07 1.33 -35.27
C PRO A 66 13.93 2.69 -34.57
N ASN A 67 15.09 3.33 -34.34
CA ASN A 67 15.25 4.70 -33.83
C ASN A 67 14.52 5.75 -34.69
N PRO A 68 13.78 6.70 -34.10
CA PRO A 68 13.47 7.97 -34.74
C PRO A 68 14.48 9.07 -34.33
N ALA A 69 15.22 9.51 -35.35
CA ALA A 69 15.73 10.85 -35.63
C ALA A 69 16.23 11.77 -34.48
N GLU A 70 17.51 12.10 -34.61
CA GLU A 70 18.24 13.18 -33.93
C GLU A 70 17.63 14.57 -34.19
N GLY A 71 17.56 15.39 -33.14
CA GLY A 71 17.37 16.84 -33.22
C GLY A 71 18.47 17.56 -32.42
N PRO A 72 19.07 18.66 -32.93
CA PRO A 72 20.22 19.27 -32.28
C PRO A 72 19.76 20.35 -31.31
N ASP A 73 20.19 20.29 -30.04
CA ASP A 73 20.46 21.55 -29.35
C ASP A 73 21.49 21.44 -28.23
N LYS A 74 22.38 22.43 -28.22
CA LYS A 74 23.59 22.54 -27.40
C LYS A 74 23.25 23.04 -26.00
N ARG A 75 23.78 22.40 -24.95
CA ARG A 75 24.05 23.06 -23.65
C ARG A 75 25.39 22.61 -23.07
N PRO A 76 26.08 23.48 -22.31
CA PRO A 76 27.52 23.41 -22.14
C PRO A 76 27.94 22.40 -21.09
N GLU A 77 29.14 21.85 -21.32
CA GLU A 77 29.89 21.01 -20.40
C GLU A 77 30.05 21.69 -19.04
N SER A 78 29.55 21.06 -17.99
CA SER A 78 29.99 21.31 -16.62
C SER A 78 30.69 20.06 -16.12
N SER A 79 31.88 20.28 -15.61
CA SER A 79 32.89 19.33 -15.15
C SER A 79 32.31 18.14 -14.38
N SER A 80 32.54 16.96 -14.92
CA SER A 80 32.35 15.67 -14.29
C SER A 80 33.25 15.53 -13.06
N THR A 81 32.73 15.81 -11.87
CA THR A 81 33.15 15.08 -10.67
C THR A 81 32.44 13.73 -10.70
N SER A 82 33.19 12.68 -11.02
CA SER A 82 32.74 11.30 -10.93
C SER A 82 32.48 10.95 -9.46
N GLU A 83 31.29 11.27 -8.97
CA GLU A 83 30.76 10.51 -7.84
C GLU A 83 30.56 9.09 -8.33
N SER A 84 31.36 8.18 -7.79
CA SER A 84 31.13 6.75 -7.92
C SER A 84 29.72 6.47 -7.43
N THR A 85 28.77 6.29 -8.34
CA THR A 85 27.45 5.74 -8.04
C THR A 85 27.66 4.30 -7.61
N THR A 86 27.95 4.10 -6.32
CA THR A 86 27.96 2.77 -5.71
C THR A 86 26.60 2.17 -5.99
N LYS A 87 26.55 1.18 -6.88
CA LYS A 87 25.31 0.51 -7.27
C LYS A 87 24.71 -0.05 -5.98
N ARG A 88 23.57 0.48 -5.54
CA ARG A 88 22.90 0.01 -4.32
C ARG A 88 22.54 -1.46 -4.54
N GLU A 89 23.04 -2.32 -3.68
CA GLU A 89 22.78 -3.75 -3.80
C GLU A 89 21.33 -4.02 -3.38
N GLN A 90 20.51 -4.42 -4.34
CA GLN A 90 19.14 -4.85 -4.04
C GLN A 90 19.17 -6.34 -3.74
N VAL A 91 18.86 -6.70 -2.50
CA VAL A 91 19.03 -8.05 -1.93
C VAL A 91 17.70 -8.70 -1.56
N GLY A 92 16.60 -7.95 -1.63
CA GLY A 92 15.29 -8.43 -1.20
C GLY A 92 14.12 -7.62 -1.78
N THR A 93 12.93 -7.90 -1.27
CA THR A 93 11.69 -7.16 -1.53
C THR A 93 10.93 -6.93 -0.23
N ASN A 94 10.20 -5.80 -0.15
CA ASN A 94 9.23 -5.59 0.94
C ASN A 94 7.94 -6.31 0.55
N SER A 95 7.64 -7.42 1.21
CA SER A 95 6.60 -8.35 0.78
C SER A 95 5.51 -8.52 1.81
N ALA A 96 4.43 -9.18 1.40
CA ALA A 96 3.38 -9.70 2.24
C ALA A 96 3.03 -11.13 1.83
N ALA A 97 2.74 -11.96 2.82
CA ALA A 97 2.27 -13.33 2.66
C ALA A 97 0.81 -13.44 3.08
N LEU A 98 0.02 -14.23 2.35
CA LEU A 98 -1.37 -14.57 2.67
C LEU A 98 -1.49 -16.09 2.82
N TYR A 99 -2.01 -16.51 3.97
CA TYR A 99 -2.31 -17.91 4.29
C TYR A 99 -3.80 -18.11 4.51
N GLY A 100 -4.29 -19.30 4.14
CA GLY A 100 -5.70 -19.69 4.25
C GLY A 100 -6.02 -20.40 5.57
N PRO A 101 -7.32 -20.61 5.86
CA PRO A 101 -7.81 -21.25 7.10
C PRO A 101 -7.24 -22.63 7.43
N ASP A 102 -6.71 -23.35 6.44
CA ASP A 102 -6.06 -24.65 6.58
C ASP A 102 -4.58 -24.56 6.96
N GLY A 103 -4.03 -23.35 6.98
CA GLY A 103 -2.60 -23.06 7.16
C GLY A 103 -1.81 -23.10 5.85
N GLU A 104 -2.46 -23.25 4.70
CA GLU A 104 -1.79 -23.35 3.40
C GLU A 104 -1.52 -21.98 2.78
N TRP A 105 -0.48 -21.92 1.95
CA TRP A 105 -0.12 -20.72 1.21
C TRP A 105 -1.17 -20.39 0.14
N VAL A 106 -1.73 -19.18 0.21
CA VAL A 106 -2.67 -18.68 -0.80
C VAL A 106 -1.95 -17.79 -1.80
N GLY A 107 -1.06 -16.92 -1.34
CA GLY A 107 -0.37 -16.00 -2.23
C GLY A 107 0.60 -15.05 -1.55
N GLY A 108 1.40 -14.37 -2.38
CA GLY A 108 2.35 -13.34 -1.95
C GLY A 108 2.17 -12.06 -2.75
N TYR A 109 2.59 -10.96 -2.17
CA TYR A 109 2.61 -9.64 -2.78
C TYR A 109 3.94 -8.95 -2.47
N ARG A 110 4.57 -8.36 -3.48
CA ARG A 110 5.77 -7.53 -3.34
C ARG A 110 5.36 -6.08 -3.55
N LYS A 111 5.71 -5.20 -2.62
CA LYS A 111 5.36 -3.76 -2.62
C LYS A 111 5.64 -3.15 -3.99
N SER A 112 4.64 -2.50 -4.56
CA SER A 112 4.76 -1.96 -5.92
C SER A 112 5.60 -0.68 -5.89
N TYR A 113 5.34 0.22 -4.94
CA TYR A 113 5.91 1.55 -4.89
C TYR A 113 6.85 1.66 -3.68
N LEU A 114 8.15 1.86 -3.92
CA LEU A 114 9.14 1.95 -2.83
C LEU A 114 9.13 3.32 -2.15
N TYR A 115 9.30 3.30 -0.83
CA TYR A 115 9.67 4.48 -0.05
C TYR A 115 11.21 4.59 0.02
N GLU A 116 11.73 5.75 0.41
CA GLU A 116 13.19 5.97 0.48
C GLU A 116 13.94 4.93 1.31
N THR A 117 13.31 4.43 2.39
CA THR A 117 13.84 3.36 3.24
C THR A 117 13.92 2.02 2.53
N ASP A 118 13.00 1.71 1.62
CA ASP A 118 13.06 0.46 0.85
C ASP A 118 14.15 0.55 -0.24
N LEU A 119 14.38 1.74 -0.82
CA LEU A 119 15.38 1.97 -1.88
C LEU A 119 16.83 1.69 -1.46
N THR A 120 17.09 1.44 -0.18
CA THR A 120 18.43 1.10 0.31
C THR A 120 18.77 -0.38 0.14
N TRP A 121 17.76 -1.25 -0.09
CA TRP A 121 17.94 -2.70 -0.14
C TRP A 121 16.95 -3.49 -1.01
N ALA A 122 15.81 -2.93 -1.39
CA ALA A 122 14.71 -3.66 -2.03
C ALA A 122 14.56 -3.37 -3.53
N THR A 123 14.01 -4.32 -4.28
CA THR A 123 13.40 -4.10 -5.61
C THR A 123 11.88 -3.92 -5.50
N GLU A 124 11.29 -3.32 -6.54
CA GLU A 124 9.83 -3.23 -6.71
C GLU A 124 9.22 -4.58 -7.07
N GLY A 125 7.95 -4.76 -6.71
CA GLY A 125 7.10 -5.83 -7.19
C GLY A 125 6.57 -5.61 -8.60
N ASP A 126 5.66 -6.49 -9.02
CA ASP A 126 5.09 -6.56 -10.38
C ASP A 126 3.79 -5.75 -10.57
N GLY A 127 3.36 -5.00 -9.55
CA GLY A 127 2.14 -4.19 -9.56
C GLY A 127 1.14 -4.63 -8.49
N PHE A 128 0.04 -3.88 -8.34
CA PHE A 128 -0.94 -4.13 -7.28
C PHE A 128 -1.56 -5.53 -7.38
N LYS A 129 -1.84 -6.13 -6.21
CA LYS A 129 -2.32 -7.51 -6.12
C LYS A 129 -3.76 -7.61 -5.66
N THR A 130 -4.47 -8.56 -6.27
CA THR A 130 -5.84 -8.92 -5.92
C THR A 130 -5.93 -10.44 -5.73
N PHE A 131 -6.68 -10.85 -4.72
CA PHE A 131 -6.99 -12.24 -4.40
C PHE A 131 -8.50 -12.44 -4.47
N HIS A 132 -8.93 -13.53 -5.09
CA HIS A 132 -10.33 -13.96 -5.09
C HIS A 132 -10.48 -15.08 -4.07
N LEU A 133 -11.05 -14.74 -2.92
CA LEU A 133 -11.24 -15.63 -1.79
C LEU A 133 -12.72 -16.08 -1.71
N PRO A 134 -13.01 -17.22 -1.06
CA PRO A 134 -14.36 -17.62 -0.71
C PRO A 134 -15.13 -16.52 0.03
N SER A 135 -16.47 -16.60 -0.09
CA SER A 135 -17.40 -15.80 0.71
C SER A 135 -17.08 -15.94 2.22
N PRO A 136 -17.16 -14.86 3.01
CA PRO A 136 -17.69 -13.54 2.63
C PRO A 136 -16.66 -12.58 2.02
N LEU A 137 -15.36 -12.90 2.02
CA LEU A 137 -14.32 -11.93 1.63
C LEU A 137 -14.31 -11.60 0.14
N ASN A 138 -14.65 -12.55 -0.73
CA ASN A 138 -14.75 -12.35 -2.18
C ASN A 138 -13.47 -11.69 -2.76
N THR A 139 -13.56 -10.49 -3.32
CA THR A 139 -12.39 -9.81 -3.91
C THR A 139 -11.63 -9.00 -2.86
N VAL A 140 -10.39 -9.40 -2.58
CA VAL A 140 -9.48 -8.71 -1.64
C VAL A 140 -8.31 -8.10 -2.39
N CYS A 141 -8.17 -6.78 -2.34
CA CYS A 141 -6.98 -6.06 -2.80
C CYS A 141 -6.00 -5.86 -1.64
N LEU A 142 -4.71 -5.86 -1.95
CA LEU A 142 -3.64 -5.67 -0.98
C LEU A 142 -2.70 -4.56 -1.44
N GLY A 143 -2.33 -3.68 -0.52
CA GLY A 143 -1.31 -2.66 -0.70
C GLY A 143 -0.38 -2.58 0.51
N ILE A 144 0.83 -2.07 0.30
CA ILE A 144 1.83 -1.85 1.33
C ILE A 144 2.21 -0.36 1.34
N CYS A 145 1.76 0.37 2.35
CA CYS A 145 2.20 1.72 2.68
C CYS A 145 2.23 2.69 1.48
N MET A 146 3.42 2.93 0.91
CA MET A 146 3.67 3.85 -0.20
C MET A 146 2.89 3.50 -1.48
N ASP A 147 2.35 2.29 -1.61
CA ASP A 147 1.41 1.94 -2.68
C ASP A 147 0.17 2.85 -2.73
N LEU A 148 -0.20 3.46 -1.60
CA LEU A 148 -1.29 4.44 -1.55
C LEU A 148 -0.89 5.81 -2.12
N ASN A 149 0.40 6.14 -2.13
CA ASN A 149 0.89 7.44 -2.57
C ASN A 149 0.97 7.53 -4.10
N PRO A 150 0.74 8.73 -4.66
CA PRO A 150 0.80 8.94 -6.09
C PRO A 150 2.27 8.93 -6.57
N ARG A 151 2.52 8.42 -7.78
CA ARG A 151 3.85 8.48 -8.42
C ARG A 151 4.11 9.75 -9.21
N SER A 152 3.06 10.54 -9.45
CA SER A 152 3.11 11.81 -10.15
C SER A 152 2.44 12.90 -9.31
N PRO A 153 2.56 14.20 -9.69
CA PRO A 153 1.90 15.28 -8.96
C PRO A 153 0.40 15.02 -8.79
N TRP A 154 -0.09 15.18 -7.56
CA TRP A 154 -1.46 14.84 -7.18
C TRP A 154 -2.24 16.05 -6.69
N THR A 155 -3.53 16.08 -7.04
CA THR A 155 -4.53 16.98 -6.43
C THR A 155 -5.79 16.19 -6.06
N LEU A 156 -6.54 16.70 -5.08
CA LEU A 156 -7.77 16.03 -4.62
C LEU A 156 -8.82 15.90 -5.74
N GLY A 157 -8.95 16.89 -6.61
CA GLY A 157 -9.88 16.81 -7.75
C GLY A 157 -9.37 15.96 -8.91
N GLY A 158 -8.05 15.97 -9.17
CA GLY A 158 -7.47 15.42 -10.39
C GLY A 158 -6.86 14.02 -10.29
N GLY A 159 -6.58 13.51 -9.09
CA GLY A 159 -5.81 12.27 -8.94
C GLY A 159 -4.32 12.47 -9.30
N PRO A 160 -3.58 11.40 -9.62
CA PRO A 160 -4.03 10.01 -9.79
C PRO A 160 -4.37 9.32 -8.46
N TYR A 161 -5.13 8.22 -8.50
CA TYR A 161 -5.53 7.43 -7.33
C TYR A 161 -5.22 5.94 -7.50
N GLU A 162 -4.00 5.62 -7.92
CA GLU A 162 -3.62 4.36 -8.56
C GLU A 162 -4.10 3.10 -7.82
N LEU A 163 -3.92 3.02 -6.49
CA LEU A 163 -4.38 1.87 -5.71
C LEU A 163 -5.90 1.83 -5.54
N ALA A 164 -6.55 2.99 -5.35
CA ALA A 164 -8.00 3.06 -5.24
C ALA A 164 -8.67 2.74 -6.58
N ASP A 165 -8.13 3.25 -7.69
CA ASP A 165 -8.57 2.96 -9.05
C ASP A 165 -8.41 1.47 -9.37
N HIS A 166 -7.33 0.84 -8.92
CA HIS A 166 -7.16 -0.62 -8.99
C HIS A 166 -8.27 -1.34 -8.23
N CYS A 167 -8.59 -0.92 -7.00
CA CYS A 167 -9.68 -1.52 -6.21
C CYS A 167 -11.04 -1.38 -6.89
N VAL A 168 -11.35 -0.22 -7.48
CA VAL A 168 -12.56 0.01 -8.28
C VAL A 168 -12.57 -0.93 -9.49
N ALA A 169 -11.47 -0.98 -10.25
CA ALA A 169 -11.37 -1.81 -11.46
C ALA A 169 -11.56 -3.31 -11.17
N GLN A 170 -11.11 -3.77 -10.00
CA GLN A 170 -11.27 -5.16 -9.57
C GLN A 170 -12.59 -5.44 -8.86
N ASN A 171 -13.44 -4.42 -8.65
CA ASN A 171 -14.67 -4.52 -7.86
C ASN A 171 -14.40 -5.10 -6.46
N ALA A 172 -13.40 -4.54 -5.77
CA ALA A 172 -12.96 -5.01 -4.46
C ALA A 172 -14.09 -4.99 -3.42
N ASN A 173 -14.16 -6.04 -2.59
CA ASN A 173 -14.95 -6.04 -1.37
C ASN A 173 -14.13 -5.54 -0.19
N VAL A 174 -12.84 -5.90 -0.15
CA VAL A 174 -11.92 -5.53 0.93
C VAL A 174 -10.62 -5.01 0.34
N LEU A 175 -10.10 -3.91 0.89
CA LEU A 175 -8.73 -3.46 0.69
C LEU A 175 -8.00 -3.59 2.03
N ILE A 176 -6.84 -4.26 2.02
CA ILE A 176 -5.96 -4.36 3.19
C ILE A 176 -4.69 -3.56 2.90
N LEU A 177 -4.31 -2.68 3.83
CA LEU A 177 -3.10 -1.87 3.77
C LEU A 177 -2.17 -2.26 4.92
N LEU A 178 -0.96 -2.75 4.59
CA LEU A 178 0.07 -3.06 5.57
C LEU A 178 1.11 -1.93 5.60
N ASN A 179 1.17 -1.21 6.71
CA ASN A 179 1.82 0.09 6.75
C ASN A 179 2.96 0.16 7.78
N ALA A 180 3.98 0.91 7.37
CA ALA A 180 4.98 1.52 8.26
C ALA A 180 4.97 3.04 8.00
N TRP A 181 3.78 3.63 8.15
CA TRP A 181 3.50 5.02 7.84
C TRP A 181 4.00 5.94 8.95
N LEU A 182 4.62 7.05 8.55
CA LEU A 182 5.25 8.00 9.46
C LEU A 182 4.21 8.88 10.15
N ASP A 183 4.50 9.24 11.40
CA ASP A 183 3.68 10.20 12.15
C ASP A 183 3.63 11.55 11.42
N SER A 184 2.43 12.14 11.32
CA SER A 184 2.23 13.42 10.62
C SER A 184 2.93 14.60 11.30
N LYS A 185 3.28 14.48 12.58
CA LYS A 185 3.80 15.54 13.45
C LYS A 185 2.87 16.75 13.57
N THR A 186 1.59 16.55 13.26
CA THR A 186 0.53 17.55 13.40
C THR A 186 -0.43 17.12 14.49
N GLU A 187 -1.05 18.10 15.15
CA GLU A 187 -2.05 17.85 16.21
C GLU A 187 -1.55 16.83 17.25
N VAL A 188 -0.30 16.98 17.68
CA VAL A 188 0.41 15.99 18.52
C VAL A 188 -0.20 15.78 19.91
N GLU A 189 -1.08 16.68 20.35
CA GLU A 189 -1.85 16.55 21.59
C GLU A 189 -3.03 15.58 21.46
N GLU A 190 -3.45 15.25 20.23
CA GLU A 190 -4.49 14.26 19.96
C GLU A 190 -3.95 12.84 20.10
N THR A 191 -4.74 11.94 20.67
CA THR A 191 -4.33 10.54 20.88
C THR A 191 -4.15 9.76 19.57
N SER A 192 -4.77 10.23 18.48
CA SER A 192 -4.77 9.60 17.17
C SER A 192 -4.26 10.57 16.10
N ASP A 193 -3.66 10.04 15.03
CA ASP A 193 -3.14 10.86 13.93
C ASP A 193 -4.22 11.18 12.88
N TRP A 194 -5.05 12.19 13.17
CA TRP A 194 -6.14 12.63 12.29
C TRP A 194 -5.66 13.08 10.91
N SER A 195 -4.49 13.72 10.84
CA SER A 195 -3.92 14.15 9.56
C SER A 195 -3.59 12.96 8.65
N THR A 196 -2.98 11.92 9.22
CA THR A 196 -2.71 10.66 8.51
C THR A 196 -4.00 9.96 8.08
N LEU A 197 -5.00 9.87 8.97
CA LEU A 197 -6.32 9.28 8.63
C LEU A 197 -7.02 10.01 7.50
N ASN A 198 -7.06 11.35 7.57
CA ASN A 198 -7.66 12.19 6.54
C ASN A 198 -6.91 12.04 5.21
N TYR A 199 -5.59 11.95 5.26
CA TYR A 199 -4.78 11.73 4.07
C TYR A 199 -5.07 10.37 3.43
N TRP A 200 -5.11 9.29 4.22
CA TRP A 200 -5.47 7.96 3.71
C TRP A 200 -6.85 7.94 3.08
N ALA A 201 -7.85 8.52 3.74
CA ALA A 201 -9.20 8.58 3.21
C ALA A 201 -9.27 9.42 1.91
N SER A 202 -8.51 10.52 1.83
CA SER A 202 -8.39 11.35 0.63
C SER A 202 -7.75 10.60 -0.53
N ARG A 203 -6.71 9.79 -0.28
CA ARG A 203 -6.08 8.93 -1.29
C ARG A 203 -6.96 7.78 -1.77
N LEU A 204 -8.04 7.49 -1.05
CA LEU A 204 -9.04 6.48 -1.39
C LEU A 204 -10.32 7.10 -1.98
N ARG A 205 -10.28 8.37 -2.40
CA ARG A 205 -11.43 9.12 -2.93
C ARG A 205 -12.29 8.36 -3.96
N PRO A 206 -11.73 7.62 -4.93
CA PRO A 206 -12.54 6.85 -5.88
C PRO A 206 -13.46 5.79 -5.24
N LEU A 207 -13.17 5.32 -4.02
CA LEU A 207 -13.98 4.31 -3.35
C LEU A 207 -15.24 4.86 -2.66
N TRP A 208 -15.32 6.18 -2.44
CA TRP A 208 -16.45 6.81 -1.76
C TRP A 208 -17.08 7.98 -2.53
N THR A 209 -16.54 8.29 -3.71
CA THR A 209 -17.11 9.25 -4.68
C THR A 209 -17.57 8.52 -5.94
N ASN A 210 -18.33 9.19 -6.80
CA ASN A 210 -18.76 8.63 -8.09
C ASN A 210 -17.83 8.98 -9.25
N GLY A 211 -16.64 9.53 -9.00
CA GLY A 211 -15.75 10.04 -10.05
C GLY A 211 -16.29 11.24 -10.86
N ARG A 212 -17.55 11.64 -10.64
CA ARG A 212 -18.02 12.98 -11.01
C ARG A 212 -17.23 13.96 -10.14
N GLY A 213 -16.46 14.84 -10.77
CA GLY A 213 -15.76 15.90 -10.06
C GLY A 213 -16.73 16.61 -9.15
N ASP A 214 -16.27 17.00 -7.96
CA ASP A 214 -16.96 18.00 -7.14
C ASP A 214 -16.77 19.38 -7.81
N ASP A 215 -16.94 19.45 -9.13
CA ASP A 215 -16.82 20.67 -9.91
C ASP A 215 -18.11 21.46 -9.69
N GLU A 216 -18.02 22.40 -8.75
CA GLU A 216 -18.82 23.63 -8.70
C GLU A 216 -20.33 23.47 -8.53
N ASP A 217 -20.78 23.02 -7.34
CA ASP A 217 -22.03 23.55 -6.77
C ASP A 217 -21.74 24.93 -6.12
N GLU A 218 -21.33 25.90 -6.93
CA GLU A 218 -21.26 27.32 -6.55
C GLU A 218 -22.45 28.13 -7.11
N ASP A 219 -23.49 27.47 -7.61
CA ASP A 219 -24.73 28.14 -7.96
C ASP A 219 -25.91 27.55 -7.18
N GLY A 220 -26.54 28.38 -6.36
CA GLY A 220 -27.69 28.06 -5.51
C GLY A 220 -28.96 27.78 -6.31
N GLY A 221 -28.94 26.71 -7.11
CA GLY A 221 -30.06 26.21 -7.88
C GLY A 221 -30.81 25.13 -7.12
N ASP A 222 -31.95 25.52 -6.55
CA ASP A 222 -32.96 24.67 -5.93
C ASP A 222 -33.42 23.58 -6.92
N THR A 223 -32.67 22.47 -7.00
CA THR A 223 -33.06 21.28 -7.75
C THR A 223 -33.42 20.21 -6.74
N GLN A 224 -34.73 20.07 -6.58
CA GLN A 224 -35.42 19.05 -5.82
C GLN A 224 -34.91 17.68 -6.27
N ALA A 225 -33.90 17.16 -5.54
CA ALA A 225 -33.35 15.84 -5.79
C ALA A 225 -34.45 14.80 -5.57
N ASP A 226 -34.78 14.14 -6.68
CA ASP A 226 -35.71 13.02 -6.79
C ASP A 226 -35.30 11.93 -5.78
N LEU A 227 -36.07 11.79 -4.70
CA LEU A 227 -35.94 10.75 -3.67
C LEU A 227 -36.43 9.41 -4.26
N GLY A 228 -35.68 8.86 -5.21
CA GLY A 228 -36.20 7.86 -6.14
C GLY A 228 -35.20 6.85 -6.67
N SER A 229 -34.23 6.36 -5.88
CA SER A 229 -33.70 4.98 -5.92
C SER A 229 -32.50 4.84 -4.97
N GLN A 230 -32.71 4.12 -3.87
CA GLN A 230 -31.65 3.67 -2.95
C GLN A 230 -30.91 2.48 -3.57
N ASP A 231 -30.12 2.70 -4.63
CA ASP A 231 -29.04 1.77 -4.95
C ASP A 231 -27.83 2.28 -4.19
N GLU A 232 -27.61 1.76 -2.98
CA GLU A 232 -26.39 2.04 -2.22
C GLU A 232 -25.21 1.60 -3.09
N GLY A 233 -24.31 2.54 -3.42
CA GLY A 233 -23.16 2.23 -4.25
C GLY A 233 -22.29 1.14 -3.63
N LYS A 234 -21.42 0.52 -4.43
CA LYS A 234 -20.55 -0.57 -3.97
C LYS A 234 -19.79 -0.17 -2.71
N GLU A 235 -19.98 -0.93 -1.63
CA GLU A 235 -19.19 -0.82 -0.42
C GLU A 235 -17.87 -1.59 -0.57
N THR A 236 -16.77 -0.93 -0.21
CA THR A 236 -15.45 -1.52 0.01
C THR A 236 -15.04 -1.27 1.47
N ILE A 237 -14.73 -2.35 2.19
CA ILE A 237 -14.15 -2.25 3.53
C ILE A 237 -12.64 -2.07 3.40
N VAL A 238 -12.09 -1.02 3.99
CA VAL A 238 -10.65 -0.76 4.00
C VAL A 238 -10.10 -1.01 5.40
N VAL A 239 -9.16 -1.93 5.52
CA VAL A 239 -8.46 -2.25 6.77
C VAL A 239 -7.02 -1.77 6.67
N VAL A 240 -6.63 -0.85 7.55
CA VAL A 240 -5.29 -0.27 7.62
C VAL A 240 -4.59 -0.77 8.86
N CYS A 241 -3.56 -1.60 8.66
CA CYS A 241 -2.70 -2.13 9.71
C CYS A 241 -1.38 -1.38 9.69
N ASN A 242 -1.24 -0.36 10.54
CA ASN A 242 -0.04 0.46 10.63
C ASN A 242 0.70 0.22 11.94
N ARG A 243 2.03 0.09 11.87
CA ARG A 243 2.86 0.00 13.07
C ARG A 243 2.87 1.31 13.86
N CYS A 244 3.16 1.22 15.14
CA CYS A 244 3.44 2.35 16.02
C CYS A 244 4.90 2.30 16.52
N GLY A 245 5.25 3.29 17.36
CA GLY A 245 6.55 3.40 18.00
C GLY A 245 7.58 4.16 17.17
N GLU A 246 8.83 4.10 17.62
CA GLU A 246 9.96 4.85 17.04
C GLU A 246 11.12 3.89 16.75
N GLU A 247 11.81 4.11 15.63
CA GLU A 247 12.97 3.32 15.20
C GLU A 247 13.97 4.24 14.51
N ASN A 248 15.22 4.33 14.99
CA ASN A 248 16.27 5.17 14.41
C ASN A 248 15.79 6.60 14.07
N ASP A 249 15.26 7.30 15.09
CA ASP A 249 14.69 8.67 15.00
C ASP A 249 13.48 8.82 14.04
N THR A 250 12.92 7.70 13.59
CA THR A 250 11.73 7.65 12.73
C THR A 250 10.52 7.24 13.55
N LEU A 251 9.58 8.18 13.73
CA LEU A 251 8.32 7.96 14.45
C LEU A 251 7.22 7.49 13.49
N PHE A 252 6.54 6.41 13.85
CA PHE A 252 5.41 5.85 13.08
C PHE A 252 4.06 6.29 13.66
N ALA A 253 3.08 6.50 12.79
CA ALA A 253 1.79 7.10 13.13
C ALA A 253 0.88 6.21 14.00
N GLY A 254 1.17 4.92 14.12
CA GLY A 254 0.22 3.95 14.70
C GLY A 254 -1.12 4.08 14.02
N THR A 255 -2.18 4.30 14.80
CA THR A 255 -3.49 4.71 14.26
C THR A 255 -4.02 3.75 13.19
N SER A 256 -3.83 2.44 13.41
CA SER A 256 -4.48 1.41 12.60
C SER A 256 -5.99 1.64 12.59
N ALA A 257 -6.65 1.47 11.45
CA ALA A 257 -8.01 1.94 11.26
C ALA A 257 -8.82 1.05 10.32
N ILE A 258 -10.13 1.16 10.42
CA ILE A 258 -11.06 0.51 9.49
C ILE A 258 -12.06 1.53 8.95
N PHE A 259 -12.24 1.54 7.62
CA PHE A 259 -13.18 2.40 6.92
C PHE A 259 -14.22 1.58 6.16
N SER A 260 -15.43 2.11 6.09
CA SER A 260 -16.44 1.74 5.11
C SER A 260 -16.45 2.83 4.02
N MET A 261 -16.12 2.42 2.80
CA MET A 261 -16.10 3.30 1.62
C MET A 261 -17.24 2.89 0.70
N ILE A 262 -18.29 3.70 0.64
CA ILE A 262 -19.47 3.45 -0.19
C ILE A 262 -19.43 4.39 -1.38
N ALA A 263 -19.30 3.83 -2.59
CA ALA A 263 -19.26 4.62 -3.82
C ALA A 263 -20.45 5.58 -3.89
N GLY A 264 -20.18 6.86 -4.14
CA GLY A 264 -21.22 7.89 -4.24
C GLY A 264 -21.79 8.41 -2.93
N SER A 265 -21.33 7.94 -1.78
CA SER A 265 -21.75 8.48 -0.47
C SER A 265 -21.24 9.90 -0.19
N GLY A 266 -20.25 10.36 -0.96
CA GLY A 266 -19.67 11.70 -0.86
C GLY A 266 -18.71 11.88 0.33
N ARG A 267 -18.55 10.85 1.17
CA ARG A 267 -17.59 10.88 2.28
C ARG A 267 -17.16 9.48 2.71
N PRO A 268 -15.91 9.31 3.19
CA PRO A 268 -15.49 8.09 3.85
C PRO A 268 -16.17 7.95 5.22
N LYS A 269 -16.43 6.70 5.65
CA LYS A 269 -16.92 6.42 7.01
C LYS A 269 -15.84 5.68 7.80
N LEU A 270 -15.19 6.36 8.73
CA LEU A 270 -14.32 5.72 9.73
C LEU A 270 -15.19 4.90 10.70
N LEU A 271 -14.93 3.60 10.80
CA LEU A 271 -15.68 2.70 11.68
C LEU A 271 -15.02 2.57 13.06
N ASP A 272 -13.69 2.51 13.11
CA ASP A 272 -12.89 2.46 14.33
C ASP A 272 -11.42 2.79 14.02
N MET A 273 -10.65 3.13 15.05
CA MET A 273 -9.21 3.36 14.97
C MET A 273 -8.49 3.04 16.30
N MET A 274 -7.20 2.76 16.20
CA MET A 274 -6.28 2.68 17.32
C MET A 274 -5.62 4.04 17.57
N GLU A 275 -4.95 4.19 18.71
CA GLU A 275 -4.18 5.41 19.02
C GLU A 275 -2.77 5.39 18.38
N ARG A 276 -2.05 6.52 18.43
CA ARG A 276 -0.71 6.67 17.85
C ARG A 276 0.32 5.67 18.38
N HIS A 277 0.22 5.32 19.65
CA HIS A 277 1.20 4.49 20.35
C HIS A 277 0.64 3.15 20.82
N GLU A 278 -0.55 2.79 20.34
CA GLU A 278 -1.23 1.60 20.81
C GLU A 278 -0.75 0.34 20.08
N GLU A 279 -0.11 -0.57 20.82
CA GLU A 279 0.05 -1.96 20.42
C GLU A 279 -1.16 -2.77 20.88
N GLY A 280 -1.80 -3.49 19.96
CA GLY A 280 -2.98 -4.26 20.30
C GLY A 280 -3.63 -4.95 19.11
N VAL A 281 -4.74 -5.64 19.41
CA VAL A 281 -5.59 -6.28 18.42
C VAL A 281 -6.98 -5.67 18.54
N ARG A 282 -7.58 -5.34 17.41
CA ARG A 282 -8.98 -4.94 17.30
C ARG A 282 -9.75 -5.98 16.50
N ILE A 283 -11.00 -6.21 16.90
CA ILE A 283 -11.88 -7.20 16.30
C ILE A 283 -13.18 -6.51 15.93
N TRP A 284 -13.58 -6.66 14.68
CA TRP A 284 -14.80 -6.05 14.15
C TRP A 284 -15.68 -7.06 13.45
N ASN A 285 -16.98 -6.87 13.58
CA ASN A 285 -17.98 -7.61 12.82
C ASN A 285 -18.41 -6.72 11.65
N ILE A 286 -17.90 -7.03 10.46
CA ILE A 286 -18.24 -6.34 9.22
C ILE A 286 -19.16 -7.21 8.36
N ARG A 287 -20.00 -6.56 7.55
CA ARG A 287 -20.75 -7.21 6.48
C ARG A 287 -19.95 -7.01 5.20
N VAL A 288 -19.63 -8.09 4.49
CA VAL A 288 -18.79 -8.10 3.28
C VAL A 288 -19.45 -8.90 2.19
#